data_AF-A0A8J2FT91-F1
#
_entry.id   AF-A0A8J2FT91-F1
#
_cell.length_a   1.000
_cell.length_b   1.000
_cell.length_c   1.000
_cell.angle_alpha   90.00
_cell.angle_beta   90.00
_cell.angle_gamma   90.00
#
_symmetry.space_group_name_H-M   'P 1'
#
loop_
_entity.id
_entity.type
_entity.pdbx_description
1 polymer ?
#
loop_
_entity_poly.entity_id
_entity_poly.type
_entity_poly.pdbx_seq_one_letter_code
_entity_poly.pdbx_strand_id
1 'polypeptide(L)'
;MRKRAQLPREKLPPWMSRIDRRGRVAFVPARFFRVSTGKSVSVLRIALWVCIASYGWVGAAGPSVARGQAFSAPQPPEVSARSGVLWDLSHRTALWEKSSEQSNPLASTSKLMTAIVVMRKTGLLGDVVVNRQDLIFLGGSYAPTVRLVPGDRIPVRELVKALVIASSNEAANVLARYCSGSVARFVQEMNASAQEMGCKGTHFADPHGLSPDTRGTASDLVRIFERFLRFPLLAHWAAQTSDVLRDSEGRPLQLLFSTNRLSGIYPGLGPAKTGWTSAAGHSYVAVWGQGERKAILVLLGSRDPWQDAWHLLDYLQSYYRAWSSQ
;
A
#
# COMPACT_ATOMS: atom_id res chain seq x y z
N MET A 1 39.50 -32.57 -9.96
CA MET A 1 39.79 -31.22 -9.42
C MET A 1 39.36 -30.16 -10.44
N ARG A 2 38.21 -29.51 -10.25
CA ARG A 2 37.73 -28.41 -11.12
C ARG A 2 37.75 -27.11 -10.32
N LYS A 3 38.62 -26.17 -10.72
CA LYS A 3 38.71 -24.81 -10.16
C LYS A 3 37.42 -24.05 -10.51
N ARG A 4 36.69 -23.57 -9.48
CA ARG A 4 35.60 -22.59 -9.67
C ARG A 4 36.22 -21.23 -10.00
N ALA A 5 35.83 -20.66 -11.12
CA ALA A 5 36.14 -19.28 -11.48
C ALA A 5 35.45 -18.32 -10.49
N GLN A 6 36.24 -17.43 -9.87
CA GLN A 6 35.74 -16.31 -9.06
C GLN A 6 35.37 -15.16 -10.01
N LEU A 7 34.14 -14.65 -9.89
CA LEU A 7 33.68 -13.44 -10.56
C LEU A 7 34.32 -12.18 -9.92
N PRO A 8 34.62 -11.13 -10.70
CA PRO A 8 35.25 -9.91 -10.19
C PRO A 8 34.32 -9.11 -9.26
N ARG A 9 34.90 -8.49 -8.24
CA ARG A 9 34.22 -7.58 -7.29
C ARG A 9 33.91 -6.24 -7.96
N GLU A 10 32.80 -6.14 -8.66
CA GLU A 10 32.22 -4.84 -9.00
C GLU A 10 31.58 -4.21 -7.75
N LYS A 11 31.83 -2.91 -7.57
CA LYS A 11 31.32 -2.12 -6.45
C LYS A 11 29.79 -2.03 -6.56
N LEU A 12 29.09 -2.70 -5.63
CA LEU A 12 27.65 -2.55 -5.45
C LEU A 12 27.29 -1.06 -5.21
N PRO A 13 26.22 -0.52 -5.84
CA PRO A 13 25.80 0.86 -5.63
C PRO A 13 25.44 1.13 -4.16
N PRO A 14 25.60 2.37 -3.66
CA PRO A 14 25.61 2.69 -2.22
C PRO A 14 24.39 2.21 -1.42
N TRP A 15 23.23 2.08 -2.07
CA TRP A 15 21.98 1.65 -1.43
C TRP A 15 21.89 0.13 -1.16
N MET A 16 22.69 -0.71 -1.84
CA MET A 16 22.73 -2.17 -1.60
C MET A 16 23.60 -2.57 -0.40
N SER A 17 24.31 -1.63 0.21
CA SER A 17 25.16 -1.88 1.39
C SER A 17 24.41 -1.93 2.74
N ARG A 18 23.09 -1.72 2.74
CA ARG A 18 22.27 -1.63 3.97
C ARG A 18 21.10 -2.60 4.02
N ILE A 19 21.24 -3.78 3.43
CA ILE A 19 20.26 -4.86 3.53
C ILE A 19 21.00 -6.13 3.98
N ASP A 20 20.77 -6.53 5.23
CA ASP A 20 21.10 -7.88 5.72
C ASP A 20 20.40 -8.91 4.81
N ARG A 21 21.09 -10.01 4.50
CA ARG A 21 20.62 -11.19 3.73
C ARG A 21 19.29 -11.80 4.20
N ARG A 22 18.62 -11.25 5.22
CA ARG A 22 17.27 -11.63 5.68
C ARG A 22 16.18 -10.56 5.49
N GLY A 23 16.45 -9.47 4.77
CA GLY A 23 15.40 -8.52 4.36
C GLY A 23 14.72 -7.73 5.48
N ARG A 24 15.40 -7.52 6.62
CA ARG A 24 14.89 -6.69 7.72
C ARG A 24 15.45 -5.27 7.63
N VAL A 25 14.57 -4.28 7.66
CA VAL A 25 14.92 -2.86 7.84
C VAL A 25 15.32 -2.65 9.29
N ALA A 26 16.55 -2.23 9.54
CA ALA A 26 17.01 -1.83 10.86
C ALA A 26 16.39 -0.48 11.22
N PHE A 27 15.46 -0.48 12.18
CA PHE A 27 15.01 0.71 12.88
C PHE A 27 16.12 1.12 13.87
N VAL A 28 16.59 2.37 13.81
CA VAL A 28 17.50 2.93 14.82
C VAL A 28 16.64 3.45 15.97
N PRO A 29 16.72 2.89 17.20
CA PRO A 29 16.03 3.48 18.32
C PRO A 29 16.83 4.65 18.90
N ALA A 30 16.12 5.68 19.32
CA ALA A 30 16.68 6.81 20.05
C ALA A 30 17.28 6.33 21.40
N ARG A 31 18.48 6.82 21.71
CA ARG A 31 19.18 6.57 22.97
C ARG A 31 18.40 7.20 24.12
N PHE A 32 17.90 6.39 25.05
CA PHE A 32 17.60 6.83 26.40
C PHE A 32 18.65 6.27 27.36
N PHE A 33 19.22 7.15 28.18
CA PHE A 33 20.14 6.82 29.26
C PHE A 33 19.45 5.87 30.25
N ARG A 34 20.12 4.77 30.58
CA ARG A 34 19.73 3.87 31.67
C ARG A 34 20.68 4.10 32.85
N VAL A 35 20.14 4.59 33.95
CA VAL A 35 20.81 4.59 35.26
C VAL A 35 20.73 3.16 35.81
N SER A 36 21.87 2.62 36.21
CA SER A 36 21.95 1.32 36.89
C SER A 36 21.75 1.49 38.39
N THR A 37 20.91 0.67 38.99
CA THR A 37 21.09 0.24 40.37
C THR A 37 20.92 -1.27 40.42
N GLY A 38 21.99 -1.95 40.83
CA GLY A 38 21.97 -3.39 41.11
C GLY A 38 21.56 -3.64 42.56
N LYS A 39 21.01 -4.83 42.81
CA LYS A 39 21.62 -5.89 43.62
C LYS A 39 20.58 -6.99 43.86
N SER A 40 21.08 -8.22 43.77
CA SER A 40 20.43 -9.49 44.06
C SER A 40 19.81 -9.55 45.46
N VAL A 41 18.92 -10.52 45.71
CA VAL A 41 18.99 -11.48 46.84
C VAL A 41 17.79 -12.46 46.83
N SER A 42 18.17 -13.74 46.81
CA SER A 42 17.65 -14.91 47.53
C SER A 42 16.19 -15.39 47.46
N VAL A 43 16.10 -16.64 47.01
CA VAL A 43 15.04 -17.63 47.25
C VAL A 43 14.85 -17.85 48.75
N LEU A 44 13.61 -17.72 49.26
CA LEU A 44 13.24 -18.17 50.59
C LEU A 44 12.05 -19.13 50.51
N ARG A 45 12.29 -20.35 50.99
CA ARG A 45 11.29 -21.37 51.31
C ARG A 45 10.41 -20.85 52.45
N ILE A 46 9.09 -20.94 52.32
CA ILE A 46 8.18 -20.79 53.46
C ILE A 46 7.27 -22.01 53.54
N ALA A 47 7.25 -22.55 54.75
CA ALA A 47 6.61 -23.78 55.18
C ALA A 47 5.09 -23.67 55.20
N LEU A 48 4.48 -24.84 55.01
CA LEU A 48 3.07 -25.14 55.16
C LEU A 48 2.66 -24.98 56.64
N TRP A 49 1.65 -24.16 56.91
CA TRP A 49 0.89 -24.21 58.16
C TRP A 49 -0.59 -24.42 57.83
N VAL A 50 -1.10 -25.57 58.28
CA VAL A 50 -2.52 -25.89 58.36
C VAL A 50 -3.04 -25.29 59.66
N CYS A 51 -3.97 -24.35 59.58
CA CYS A 51 -4.84 -23.98 60.69
C CYS A 51 -6.29 -24.07 60.22
N ILE A 52 -6.98 -25.07 60.76
CA ILE A 52 -8.44 -25.21 60.72
C ILE A 52 -8.99 -24.20 61.73
N ALA A 53 -9.77 -23.23 61.27
CA ALA A 53 -10.63 -22.43 62.12
C ALA A 53 -11.94 -22.14 61.38
N SER A 54 -12.96 -22.88 61.80
CA SER A 54 -14.37 -22.73 61.50
C SER A 54 -14.90 -21.40 62.03
N TYR A 55 -15.38 -20.50 61.16
CA TYR A 55 -16.31 -19.43 61.53
C TYR A 55 -17.20 -19.00 60.35
N GLY A 56 -18.52 -19.03 60.59
CA GLY A 56 -19.50 -18.05 60.13
C GLY A 56 -19.65 -17.82 58.62
N TRP A 57 -20.68 -18.42 58.03
CA TRP A 57 -21.23 -18.01 56.73
C TRP A 57 -21.89 -16.63 56.87
N VAL A 58 -21.10 -15.56 56.71
CA VAL A 58 -21.63 -14.24 56.36
C VAL A 58 -21.63 -14.19 54.84
N GLY A 59 -22.81 -14.03 54.24
CA GLY A 59 -22.97 -13.85 52.81
C GLY A 59 -22.28 -12.57 52.35
N ALA A 60 -20.99 -12.67 52.07
CA ALA A 60 -20.26 -11.65 51.33
C ALA A 60 -20.79 -11.69 49.90
N ALA A 61 -21.54 -10.66 49.51
CA ALA A 61 -21.68 -10.32 48.10
C ALA A 61 -20.26 -10.23 47.54
N GLY A 62 -19.86 -11.24 46.76
CA GLY A 62 -18.55 -11.26 46.11
C GLY A 62 -18.39 -9.96 45.32
N PRO A 63 -17.16 -9.41 45.21
CA PRO A 63 -16.93 -8.23 44.41
C PRO A 63 -17.53 -8.49 43.04
N SER A 64 -18.56 -7.71 42.71
CA SER A 64 -19.15 -7.70 41.37
C SER A 64 -17.98 -7.46 40.43
N VAL A 65 -17.59 -8.49 39.68
CA VAL A 65 -16.60 -8.37 38.62
C VAL A 65 -17.09 -7.19 37.79
N ALA A 66 -16.36 -6.07 37.87
CA ALA A 66 -16.70 -4.88 37.10
C ALA A 66 -16.77 -5.36 35.66
N ARG A 67 -17.99 -5.39 35.12
CA ARG A 67 -18.24 -5.79 33.74
C ARG A 67 -17.40 -4.80 32.94
N GLY A 68 -16.27 -5.27 32.39
CA GLY A 68 -15.34 -4.41 31.64
C GLY A 68 -16.15 -3.58 30.67
N GLN A 69 -15.93 -2.27 30.63
CA GLN A 69 -16.69 -1.39 29.76
C GLN A 69 -16.69 -2.00 28.36
N ALA A 70 -17.87 -2.37 27.88
CA ALA A 70 -18.02 -2.98 26.56
C ALA A 70 -17.42 -2.01 25.54
N PHE A 71 -16.60 -2.53 24.62
CA PHE A 71 -16.07 -1.74 23.51
C PHE A 71 -17.22 -1.05 22.78
N SER A 72 -17.27 0.28 22.86
CA SER A 72 -18.20 1.07 22.07
C SER A 72 -17.45 1.62 20.86
N ALA A 73 -17.60 0.94 19.72
CA ALA A 73 -17.05 1.44 18.47
C ALA A 73 -17.73 2.79 18.13
N PRO A 74 -16.98 3.77 17.60
CA PRO A 74 -17.60 4.98 17.06
C PRO A 74 -18.58 4.61 15.93
N GLN A 75 -19.54 5.49 15.65
CA GLN A 75 -20.40 5.34 14.48
C GLN A 75 -19.61 5.67 13.20
N PRO A 76 -19.69 4.84 12.16
CA PRO A 76 -19.01 5.12 10.90
C PRO A 76 -19.65 6.33 10.19
N PRO A 77 -18.86 7.15 9.48
CA PRO A 77 -19.38 8.29 8.75
C PRO A 77 -20.13 7.84 7.48
N GLU A 78 -21.04 8.68 7.01
CA GLU A 78 -21.57 8.55 5.65
C GLU A 78 -20.52 9.00 4.63
N VAL A 79 -20.41 8.24 3.54
CA VAL A 79 -19.47 8.51 2.44
C VAL A 79 -20.15 8.38 1.08
N SER A 80 -19.66 9.18 0.13
CA SER A 80 -20.17 9.25 -1.24
C SER A 80 -19.74 8.09 -2.13
N ALA A 81 -18.68 7.36 -1.74
CA ALA A 81 -18.21 6.15 -2.43
C ALA A 81 -19.33 5.12 -2.65
N ARG A 82 -19.36 4.51 -3.84
CA ARG A 82 -20.31 3.42 -4.16
C ARG A 82 -19.96 2.17 -3.38
N SER A 83 -18.66 1.86 -3.31
CA SER A 83 -18.12 0.79 -2.48
C SER A 83 -16.79 1.19 -1.84
N GLY A 84 -16.43 0.52 -0.75
CA GLY A 84 -15.16 0.72 -0.09
C GLY A 84 -14.93 -0.23 1.08
N VAL A 85 -13.69 -0.21 1.57
CA VAL A 85 -13.28 -0.95 2.77
C VAL A 85 -12.18 -0.18 3.49
N LEU A 86 -12.27 -0.15 4.82
CA LEU A 86 -11.19 0.27 5.71
C LEU A 86 -10.67 -0.98 6.42
N TRP A 87 -9.52 -1.46 5.98
CA TRP A 87 -8.93 -2.74 6.36
C TRP A 87 -7.80 -2.56 7.37
N ASP A 88 -7.94 -3.13 8.55
CA ASP A 88 -6.87 -3.19 9.56
C ASP A 88 -5.83 -4.23 9.15
N LEU A 89 -4.60 -3.78 8.86
CA LEU A 89 -3.51 -4.67 8.47
C LEU A 89 -2.92 -5.45 9.63
N SER A 90 -3.05 -4.96 10.86
CA SER A 90 -2.55 -5.60 12.07
C SER A 90 -3.45 -6.78 12.47
N HIS A 91 -4.77 -6.61 12.38
CA HIS A 91 -5.75 -7.63 12.79
C HIS A 91 -6.34 -8.42 11.62
N ARG A 92 -6.05 -8.00 10.39
CA ARG A 92 -6.59 -8.62 9.16
C ARG A 92 -8.11 -8.70 9.18
N THR A 93 -8.74 -7.60 9.55
CA THR A 93 -10.20 -7.47 9.62
C THR A 93 -10.64 -6.12 9.06
N ALA A 94 -11.86 -6.06 8.53
CA ALA A 94 -12.44 -4.80 8.12
C ALA A 94 -13.00 -4.06 9.34
N LEU A 95 -12.66 -2.77 9.46
CA LEU A 95 -13.21 -1.86 10.46
C LEU A 95 -14.43 -1.10 9.92
N TRP A 96 -14.51 -0.98 8.59
CA TRP A 96 -15.66 -0.44 7.89
C TRP A 96 -15.73 -1.05 6.49
N GLU A 97 -16.95 -1.33 6.02
CA GLU A 97 -17.22 -1.84 4.68
C GLU A 97 -18.49 -1.24 4.10
N LYS A 98 -18.48 -0.99 2.79
CA LYS A 98 -19.66 -0.66 2.00
C LYS A 98 -19.56 -1.39 0.67
N SER A 99 -20.44 -2.38 0.45
CA SER A 99 -20.49 -3.16 -0.80
C SER A 99 -19.10 -3.60 -1.28
N SER A 100 -18.24 -4.09 -0.39
CA SER A 100 -16.80 -4.29 -0.64
C SER A 100 -16.50 -5.27 -1.78
N GLU A 101 -17.42 -6.22 -2.03
CA GLU A 101 -17.36 -7.20 -3.13
C GLU A 101 -18.06 -6.73 -4.43
N GLN A 102 -18.58 -5.50 -4.47
CA GLN A 102 -19.21 -4.96 -5.68
C GLN A 102 -18.16 -4.65 -6.75
N SER A 103 -18.35 -5.18 -7.95
CA SER A 103 -17.50 -4.89 -9.10
C SER A 103 -17.68 -3.46 -9.60
N ASN A 104 -16.62 -2.67 -9.52
CA ASN A 104 -16.56 -1.29 -9.99
C ASN A 104 -15.38 -1.09 -10.96
N PRO A 105 -15.47 -0.17 -11.94
CA PRO A 105 -14.29 0.22 -12.71
C PRO A 105 -13.20 0.78 -11.79
N LEU A 106 -11.95 0.32 -11.96
CA LEU A 106 -10.85 0.66 -11.04
C LEU A 106 -10.17 2.00 -11.33
N ALA A 107 -10.42 2.54 -12.53
CA ALA A 107 -9.65 3.65 -13.06
C ALA A 107 -8.12 3.40 -12.91
N SER A 108 -7.35 4.47 -12.70
CA SER A 108 -5.88 4.38 -12.55
C SER A 108 -5.38 3.66 -11.30
N THR A 109 -6.23 3.17 -10.40
CA THR A 109 -5.76 2.26 -9.33
C THR A 109 -5.29 0.91 -9.89
N SER A 110 -5.76 0.54 -11.09
CA SER A 110 -5.26 -0.61 -11.87
C SER A 110 -3.75 -0.59 -12.12
N LYS A 111 -3.13 0.59 -12.18
CA LYS A 111 -1.69 0.76 -12.38
C LYS A 111 -0.84 0.14 -11.26
N LEU A 112 -1.44 -0.14 -10.10
CA LEU A 112 -0.80 -0.93 -9.04
C LEU A 112 -0.45 -2.34 -9.55
N MET A 113 -1.35 -2.98 -10.30
CA MET A 113 -1.09 -4.27 -10.92
C MET A 113 0.00 -4.15 -11.98
N THR A 114 -0.05 -3.13 -12.83
CA THR A 114 0.99 -2.84 -13.83
C THR A 114 2.38 -2.73 -13.17
N ALA A 115 2.50 -1.96 -12.09
CA ALA A 115 3.74 -1.82 -11.35
C ALA A 115 4.23 -3.15 -10.74
N ILE A 116 3.32 -3.96 -10.18
CA ILE A 116 3.65 -5.29 -9.64
C ILE A 116 4.21 -6.20 -10.73
N VAL A 117 3.53 -6.30 -11.88
CA VAL A 117 3.93 -7.18 -12.99
C VAL A 117 5.30 -6.74 -13.54
N VAL A 118 5.49 -5.45 -13.79
CA VAL A 118 6.77 -4.90 -14.28
C VAL A 118 7.91 -5.17 -13.29
N MET A 119 7.66 -4.93 -12.00
CA MET A 119 8.65 -5.16 -10.93
C MET A 119 9.07 -6.64 -10.89
N ARG A 120 8.12 -7.57 -10.97
CA ARG A 120 8.43 -9.02 -10.97
C ARG A 120 9.20 -9.47 -12.20
N LYS A 121 8.88 -8.92 -13.38
CA LYS A 121 9.49 -9.35 -14.65
C LYS A 121 10.87 -8.77 -14.88
N THR A 122 11.09 -7.51 -14.48
CA THR A 122 12.28 -6.75 -14.88
C THR A 122 13.20 -6.41 -13.72
N GLY A 123 12.72 -6.49 -12.46
CA GLY A 123 13.42 -5.91 -11.32
C GLY A 123 13.66 -4.40 -11.47
N LEU A 124 12.91 -3.72 -12.34
CA LEU A 124 13.07 -2.32 -12.74
C LEU A 124 14.40 -2.01 -13.46
N LEU A 125 15.01 -3.04 -14.07
CA LEU A 125 16.24 -2.93 -14.84
C LEU A 125 15.96 -2.75 -16.34
N GLY A 126 16.93 -2.14 -17.01
CA GLY A 126 16.90 -1.87 -18.44
C GLY A 126 16.23 -0.54 -18.79
N ASP A 127 16.32 -0.22 -20.07
CA ASP A 127 15.84 1.02 -20.67
C ASP A 127 15.00 0.69 -21.91
N VAL A 128 14.04 1.54 -22.22
CA VAL A 128 13.12 1.36 -23.35
C VAL A 128 13.01 2.63 -24.16
N VAL A 129 12.96 2.46 -25.49
CA VAL A 129 12.64 3.54 -26.42
C VAL A 129 11.12 3.65 -26.55
N VAL A 130 10.59 4.85 -26.36
CA VAL A 130 9.16 5.17 -26.53
C VAL A 130 8.82 5.16 -28.03
N ASN A 131 7.75 4.46 -28.38
CA ASN A 131 7.26 4.36 -29.75
C ASN A 131 5.98 5.20 -29.92
N ARG A 132 5.68 5.63 -31.16
CA ARG A 132 4.42 6.35 -31.49
C ARG A 132 3.18 5.58 -31.02
N GLN A 133 3.21 4.26 -31.16
CA GLN A 133 2.11 3.36 -30.77
C GLN A 133 1.85 3.32 -29.26
N ASP A 134 2.81 3.71 -28.42
CA ASP A 134 2.60 3.75 -26.96
C ASP A 134 1.77 4.97 -26.55
N LEU A 135 1.76 6.01 -27.40
CA LEU A 135 1.21 7.32 -27.11
C LEU A 135 -0.22 7.51 -27.67
N ILE A 136 -0.89 6.41 -28.02
CA ILE A 136 -2.29 6.43 -28.44
C ILE A 136 -3.20 5.89 -27.33
N PHE A 137 -4.50 6.18 -27.42
CA PHE A 137 -5.51 5.77 -26.45
C PHE A 137 -5.21 6.18 -25.00
N LEU A 138 -4.63 7.37 -24.81
CA LEU A 138 -4.21 7.89 -23.49
C LEU A 138 -5.33 8.59 -22.70
N GLY A 139 -6.56 8.60 -23.21
CA GLY A 139 -7.70 9.33 -22.64
C GLY A 139 -7.87 10.73 -23.24
N GLY A 140 -8.83 11.49 -22.71
CA GLY A 140 -9.11 12.87 -23.13
C GLY A 140 -8.22 13.90 -22.43
N SER A 141 -8.47 15.19 -22.68
CA SER A 141 -7.65 16.33 -22.20
C SER A 141 -7.47 16.45 -20.68
N TYR A 142 -8.23 15.69 -19.88
CA TYR A 142 -8.16 15.66 -18.42
C TYR A 142 -7.35 14.46 -17.88
N ALA A 143 -6.82 13.61 -18.76
CA ALA A 143 -5.98 12.50 -18.34
C ALA A 143 -4.64 13.01 -17.80
N PRO A 144 -4.11 12.41 -16.72
CA PRO A 144 -2.77 12.73 -16.26
C PRO A 144 -1.74 12.30 -17.32
N THR A 145 -1.14 13.28 -17.98
CA THR A 145 -0.17 13.06 -19.06
C THR A 145 1.24 13.33 -18.58
N VAL A 146 2.13 12.38 -18.83
CA VAL A 146 3.59 12.60 -18.76
C VAL A 146 4.06 12.68 -20.19
N ARG A 147 4.63 13.83 -20.58
CA ARG A 147 4.90 14.23 -21.98
C ARG A 147 6.06 13.44 -22.62
N LEU A 148 5.95 12.12 -22.66
CA LEU A 148 6.89 11.26 -23.37
C LEU A 148 6.74 11.48 -24.88
N VAL A 149 7.85 11.49 -25.61
CA VAL A 149 7.85 11.64 -27.06
C VAL A 149 8.50 10.42 -27.73
N PRO A 150 8.09 10.07 -28.97
CA PRO A 150 8.71 8.96 -29.69
C PRO A 150 10.22 9.19 -29.85
N GLY A 151 11.01 8.17 -29.54
CA GLY A 151 12.47 8.24 -29.55
C GLY A 151 13.09 8.48 -28.17
N ASP A 152 12.33 8.92 -27.17
CA ASP A 152 12.81 9.01 -25.79
C ASP A 152 13.30 7.64 -25.32
N ARG A 153 14.51 7.59 -24.77
CA ARG A 153 15.05 6.40 -24.13
C ARG A 153 14.97 6.58 -22.61
N ILE A 154 14.07 5.84 -21.98
CA ILE A 154 13.74 6.00 -20.57
C ILE A 154 14.05 4.71 -19.80
N PRO A 155 14.69 4.77 -18.62
CA PRO A 155 14.84 3.63 -17.74
C PRO A 155 13.50 3.08 -17.26
N VAL A 156 13.37 1.76 -17.16
CA VAL A 156 12.13 1.10 -16.67
C VAL A 156 11.73 1.64 -15.30
N ARG A 157 12.69 1.86 -14.40
CA ARG A 157 12.46 2.47 -13.08
C ARG A 157 11.83 3.86 -13.16
N GLU A 158 12.21 4.67 -14.15
CA GLU A 158 11.73 6.04 -14.32
C GLU A 158 10.30 6.04 -14.87
N LEU A 159 9.98 5.11 -15.78
CA LEU A 159 8.59 4.89 -16.23
C LEU A 159 7.68 4.41 -15.10
N VAL A 160 8.13 3.46 -14.27
CA VAL A 160 7.34 2.99 -13.12
C VAL A 160 7.15 4.11 -12.10
N LYS A 161 8.15 4.97 -11.90
CA LYS A 161 8.03 6.16 -11.07
C LYS A 161 6.96 7.13 -11.60
N ALA A 162 6.97 7.43 -12.91
CA ALA A 162 5.93 8.24 -13.55
C ALA A 162 4.53 7.60 -13.50
N LEU A 163 4.44 6.28 -13.66
CA LEU A 163 3.22 5.49 -13.53
C LEU A 163 2.60 5.62 -12.13
N VAL A 164 3.43 5.56 -11.09
CA VAL A 164 2.97 5.55 -9.69
C VAL A 164 2.66 6.97 -9.19
N ILE A 165 3.58 7.92 -9.38
CA ILE A 165 3.45 9.29 -8.86
C ILE A 165 2.43 10.08 -9.68
N ALA A 166 2.72 10.24 -10.97
CA ALA A 166 1.95 11.09 -11.88
C ALA A 166 0.79 10.35 -12.56
N SER A 167 0.61 9.04 -12.31
CA SER A 167 -0.46 8.25 -12.91
C SER A 167 -0.42 8.18 -14.45
N SER A 168 0.77 8.27 -15.05
CA SER A 168 0.95 8.30 -16.52
C SER A 168 0.36 7.08 -17.23
N ASN A 169 -0.46 7.34 -18.25
CA ASN A 169 -0.99 6.31 -19.16
C ASN A 169 0.07 5.90 -20.19
N GLU A 170 0.89 6.85 -20.63
CA GLU A 170 1.99 6.62 -21.57
C GLU A 170 2.97 5.59 -21.00
N ALA A 171 3.41 5.80 -19.76
CA ALA A 171 4.30 4.88 -19.07
C ALA A 171 3.69 3.47 -18.95
N ALA A 172 2.38 3.36 -18.71
CA ALA A 172 1.71 2.07 -18.63
C ALA A 172 1.80 1.30 -19.96
N ASN A 173 1.56 1.97 -21.09
CA ASN A 173 1.63 1.36 -22.42
C ASN A 173 3.06 0.98 -22.81
N VAL A 174 4.02 1.90 -22.59
CA VAL A 174 5.45 1.63 -22.86
C VAL A 174 5.92 0.43 -22.04
N LEU A 175 5.60 0.39 -20.75
CA LEU A 175 5.97 -0.71 -19.86
C LEU A 175 5.32 -2.04 -20.28
N ALA A 176 4.04 -2.02 -20.66
CA ALA A 176 3.32 -3.19 -21.11
C ALA A 176 3.95 -3.79 -22.38
N ARG A 177 4.25 -2.95 -23.38
CA ARG A 177 4.94 -3.37 -24.60
C ARG A 177 6.34 -3.88 -24.30
N TYR A 178 7.11 -3.18 -23.47
CA TYR A 178 8.47 -3.57 -23.13
C TYR A 178 8.52 -4.95 -22.45
N CYS A 179 7.63 -5.18 -21.48
CA CYS A 179 7.66 -6.40 -20.67
C CYS A 179 7.15 -7.65 -21.40
N SER A 180 6.18 -7.49 -22.30
CA SER A 180 5.41 -8.63 -22.83
C SER A 180 5.25 -8.59 -24.35
N GLY A 181 5.94 -7.67 -25.03
CA GLY A 181 5.91 -7.47 -26.49
C GLY A 181 4.64 -6.80 -27.02
N SER A 182 3.56 -6.78 -26.25
CA SER A 182 2.29 -6.12 -26.60
C SER A 182 1.46 -5.85 -25.35
N VAL A 183 0.57 -4.85 -25.44
CA VAL A 183 -0.39 -4.54 -24.36
C VAL A 183 -1.31 -5.74 -24.08
N ALA A 184 -1.80 -6.42 -25.11
CA ALA A 184 -2.70 -7.56 -24.95
C ALA A 184 -2.07 -8.70 -24.12
N ARG A 185 -0.81 -9.08 -24.42
CA ARG A 185 -0.09 -10.09 -23.62
C ARG A 185 0.17 -9.62 -22.20
N PHE A 186 0.49 -8.34 -22.01
CA PHE A 186 0.68 -7.79 -20.66
C PHE A 186 -0.61 -7.83 -19.84
N VAL A 187 -1.77 -7.53 -20.43
CA VAL A 187 -3.07 -7.62 -19.77
C VAL A 187 -3.40 -9.07 -19.36
N GLN A 188 -3.04 -10.07 -20.17
CA GLN A 188 -3.15 -11.48 -19.76
C GLN A 188 -2.32 -11.79 -18.51
N GLU A 189 -1.09 -11.24 -18.41
CA GLU A 189 -0.22 -11.40 -17.25
C GLU A 189 -0.73 -10.65 -16.00
N MET A 190 -1.39 -9.49 -16.19
CA MET A 190 -2.09 -8.79 -15.11
C MET A 190 -3.23 -9.63 -14.54
N ASN A 191 -4.04 -10.25 -15.41
CA ASN A 191 -5.14 -11.12 -15.00
C ASN A 191 -4.63 -12.41 -14.34
N ALA A 192 -3.56 -13.02 -14.86
CA ALA A 192 -2.91 -14.16 -14.22
C ALA A 192 -2.38 -13.79 -12.82
N SER A 193 -1.79 -12.60 -12.67
CA SER A 193 -1.33 -12.10 -11.38
C SER A 193 -2.49 -11.86 -10.40
N ALA A 194 -3.64 -11.35 -10.86
CA ALA A 194 -4.85 -11.22 -10.03
C ALA A 194 -5.35 -12.58 -9.53
N GLN A 195 -5.38 -13.59 -10.40
CA GLN A 195 -5.76 -14.96 -10.02
C GLN A 195 -4.79 -15.55 -8.98
N GLU A 196 -3.48 -15.39 -9.16
CA GLU A 196 -2.46 -15.82 -8.19
C GLU A 196 -2.67 -15.18 -6.80
N MET A 197 -3.16 -13.94 -6.77
CA MET A 197 -3.46 -13.20 -5.55
C MET A 197 -4.85 -13.49 -4.96
N GLY A 198 -5.63 -14.38 -5.59
CA GLY A 198 -6.98 -14.72 -5.17
C GLY A 198 -8.00 -13.59 -5.41
N CYS A 199 -7.71 -12.68 -6.34
CA CYS A 199 -8.60 -11.57 -6.68
C CYS A 199 -9.72 -12.05 -7.63
N LYS A 200 -10.79 -12.61 -7.06
CA LYS A 200 -11.86 -13.28 -7.81
C LYS A 200 -12.82 -12.32 -8.53
N GLY A 201 -12.92 -11.07 -8.07
CA GLY A 201 -13.81 -10.06 -8.62
C GLY A 201 -13.10 -9.07 -9.55
N THR A 202 -11.85 -9.34 -9.91
CA THR A 202 -10.98 -8.42 -10.66
C THR A 202 -10.68 -8.91 -12.07
N HIS A 203 -10.81 -8.01 -13.03
CA HIS A 203 -10.46 -8.20 -14.43
C HIS A 203 -9.84 -6.93 -15.00
N PHE A 204 -8.69 -7.05 -15.66
CA PHE A 204 -8.03 -5.97 -16.38
C PHE A 204 -8.28 -6.10 -17.88
N ALA A 205 -8.67 -5.00 -18.51
CA ALA A 205 -8.79 -4.88 -19.97
C ALA A 205 -7.65 -4.03 -20.57
N ASP A 206 -6.94 -3.25 -19.75
CA ASP A 206 -5.85 -2.37 -20.13
C ASP A 206 -4.85 -2.18 -18.96
N PRO A 207 -3.64 -1.62 -19.20
CA PRO A 207 -2.62 -1.46 -18.15
C PRO A 207 -2.78 -0.18 -17.33
N HIS A 208 -3.75 0.67 -17.67
CA HIS A 208 -3.90 2.00 -17.09
C HIS A 208 -5.27 2.30 -16.49
N GLY A 209 -6.30 1.50 -16.79
CA GLY A 209 -7.66 1.62 -16.26
C GLY A 209 -8.51 2.69 -16.92
N LEU A 210 -8.32 2.96 -18.21
CA LEU A 210 -9.24 3.85 -18.95
C LEU A 210 -10.48 3.09 -19.40
N SER A 211 -10.30 1.81 -19.75
CA SER A 211 -11.38 0.91 -20.12
C SER A 211 -12.36 0.74 -18.94
N PRO A 212 -13.68 0.89 -19.18
CA PRO A 212 -14.69 0.57 -18.17
C PRO A 212 -14.75 -0.93 -17.83
N ASP A 213 -14.11 -1.78 -18.64
CA ASP A 213 -14.00 -3.23 -18.45
C ASP A 213 -12.81 -3.63 -17.56
N THR A 214 -11.92 -2.67 -17.25
CA THR A 214 -10.94 -2.82 -16.16
C THR A 214 -11.65 -2.59 -14.82
N ARG A 215 -12.09 -3.68 -14.20
CA ARG A 215 -12.96 -3.69 -13.01
C ARG A 215 -12.37 -4.52 -11.87
N GLY A 216 -12.80 -4.23 -10.66
CA GLY A 216 -12.41 -4.96 -9.46
C GLY A 216 -13.32 -4.65 -8.29
N THR A 217 -13.04 -5.28 -7.16
CA THR A 217 -13.75 -5.05 -5.89
C THR A 217 -12.85 -4.29 -4.92
N ALA A 218 -13.45 -3.68 -3.90
CA ALA A 218 -12.68 -2.98 -2.89
C ALA A 218 -11.78 -3.97 -2.12
N SER A 219 -12.30 -5.15 -1.80
CA SER A 219 -11.56 -6.24 -1.15
C SER A 219 -10.37 -6.74 -1.98
N ASP A 220 -10.55 -6.91 -3.30
CA ASP A 220 -9.44 -7.32 -4.16
C ASP A 220 -8.39 -6.23 -4.29
N LEU A 221 -8.79 -4.95 -4.34
CA LEU A 221 -7.85 -3.85 -4.39
C LEU A 221 -7.02 -3.75 -3.11
N VAL A 222 -7.55 -4.14 -1.94
CA VAL A 222 -6.75 -4.32 -0.71
C VAL A 222 -5.64 -5.35 -0.94
N ARG A 223 -5.95 -6.52 -1.51
CA ARG A 223 -4.95 -7.59 -1.78
C ARG A 223 -3.87 -7.13 -2.74
N ILE A 224 -4.28 -6.45 -3.82
CA ILE A 224 -3.36 -5.88 -4.81
C ILE A 224 -2.46 -4.84 -4.15
N PHE A 225 -3.02 -3.95 -3.33
CA PHE A 225 -2.24 -2.90 -2.69
C PHE A 225 -1.32 -3.45 -1.60
N GLU A 226 -1.76 -4.43 -0.81
CA GLU A 226 -0.88 -5.18 0.10
C GLU A 226 0.31 -5.80 -0.64
N ARG A 227 0.09 -6.42 -1.81
CA ARG A 227 1.18 -6.96 -2.62
C ARG A 227 2.11 -5.86 -3.12
N PHE A 228 1.56 -4.76 -3.60
CA PHE A 228 2.31 -3.60 -4.08
C PHE A 228 3.24 -3.05 -2.97
N LEU A 229 2.73 -2.92 -1.74
CA LEU A 229 3.47 -2.41 -0.59
C LEU A 229 4.66 -3.29 -0.16
N ARG A 230 4.72 -4.56 -0.60
CA ARG A 230 5.87 -5.44 -0.34
C ARG A 230 7.10 -5.09 -1.17
N PHE A 231 6.96 -4.23 -2.17
CA PHE A 231 8.08 -3.72 -2.96
C PHE A 231 8.49 -2.34 -2.44
N PRO A 232 9.59 -2.21 -1.66
CA PRO A 232 9.89 -0.98 -0.93
C PRO A 232 10.04 0.26 -1.81
N LEU A 233 10.59 0.09 -3.02
CA LEU A 233 10.77 1.21 -3.96
C LEU A 233 9.43 1.68 -4.55
N LEU A 234 8.49 0.75 -4.82
CA LEU A 234 7.15 1.12 -5.28
C LEU A 234 6.38 1.85 -4.18
N ALA A 235 6.45 1.35 -2.94
CA ALA A 235 5.87 2.01 -1.78
C ALA A 235 6.47 3.41 -1.58
N HIS A 236 7.80 3.54 -1.68
CA HIS A 236 8.49 4.82 -1.57
C HIS A 236 7.98 5.85 -2.59
N TRP A 237 7.85 5.49 -3.87
CA TRP A 237 7.32 6.39 -4.89
C TRP A 237 5.85 6.74 -4.68
N ALA A 238 5.02 5.78 -4.29
CA ALA A 238 3.60 6.02 -3.99
C ALA A 238 3.37 6.96 -2.80
N ALA A 239 4.39 7.18 -1.95
CA ALA A 239 4.35 8.12 -0.84
C ALA A 239 4.88 9.52 -1.20
N GLN A 240 5.51 9.70 -2.37
CA GLN A 240 6.06 11.00 -2.77
C GLN A 240 4.96 11.97 -3.20
N THR A 241 5.16 13.26 -2.90
CA THR A 241 4.34 14.36 -3.44
C THR A 241 4.82 14.82 -4.80
N SER A 242 6.11 14.66 -5.11
CA SER A 242 6.70 14.98 -6.40
C SER A 242 8.04 14.25 -6.62
N ASP A 243 8.48 14.16 -7.86
CA ASP A 243 9.83 13.70 -8.25
C ASP A 243 10.16 14.27 -9.65
N VAL A 244 11.33 13.95 -10.20
CA VAL A 244 11.77 14.33 -11.54
C VAL A 244 11.91 13.07 -12.40
N LEU A 245 11.23 13.03 -13.54
CA LEU A 245 11.46 12.01 -14.57
C LEU A 245 12.80 12.27 -15.25
N ARG A 246 13.61 11.21 -15.40
CA ARG A 246 14.91 11.27 -16.09
C ARG A 246 14.99 10.29 -17.25
N ASP A 247 15.77 10.64 -18.27
CA ASP A 247 16.12 9.74 -19.36
C ASP A 247 17.27 8.78 -18.99
N SER A 248 17.71 7.97 -19.95
CA SER A 248 18.80 7.00 -19.79
C SER A 248 20.16 7.63 -19.49
N GLU A 249 20.40 8.87 -19.92
CA GLU A 249 21.59 9.63 -19.59
C GLU A 249 21.47 10.35 -18.22
N GLY A 250 20.34 10.21 -17.54
CA GLY A 250 20.06 10.83 -16.25
C GLY A 250 19.64 12.30 -16.34
N ARG A 251 19.42 12.83 -17.55
CA ARG A 251 18.97 14.21 -17.77
C ARG A 251 17.51 14.35 -17.33
N PRO A 252 17.17 15.44 -16.62
CA PRO A 252 15.80 15.68 -16.20
C PRO A 252 14.93 16.03 -17.42
N LEU A 253 13.78 15.39 -17.54
CA LEU A 253 12.81 15.64 -18.61
C LEU A 253 11.63 16.49 -18.14
N GLN A 254 11.03 16.13 -16.99
CA GLN A 254 9.87 16.83 -16.44
C GLN A 254 9.66 16.53 -14.97
N LEU A 255 8.95 17.43 -14.28
CA LEU A 255 8.47 17.20 -12.91
C LEU A 255 7.25 16.29 -12.91
N LEU A 256 7.21 15.39 -11.94
CA LEU A 256 6.10 14.51 -11.62
C LEU A 256 5.44 15.03 -10.36
N PHE A 257 4.11 15.13 -10.35
CA PHE A 257 3.35 15.51 -9.17
C PHE A 257 2.37 14.41 -8.81
N SER A 258 2.25 14.14 -7.52
CA SER A 258 1.25 13.21 -7.01
C SER A 258 -0.14 13.75 -7.28
N THR A 259 -1.02 12.84 -7.69
CA THR A 259 -2.44 13.11 -7.87
C THR A 259 -3.22 13.03 -6.55
N ASN A 260 -2.60 12.55 -5.47
CA ASN A 260 -3.21 12.44 -4.15
C ASN A 260 -3.17 13.78 -3.41
N ARG A 261 -4.34 14.39 -3.21
CA ARG A 261 -4.45 15.69 -2.52
C ARG A 261 -4.23 15.59 -1.01
N LEU A 262 -4.26 14.39 -0.43
CA LEU A 262 -4.02 14.19 1.00
C LEU A 262 -2.54 13.93 1.34
N SER A 263 -1.68 13.70 0.33
CA SER A 263 -0.25 13.47 0.55
C SER A 263 0.41 14.69 1.18
N GLY A 264 1.07 14.50 2.33
CA GLY A 264 1.69 15.59 3.08
C GLY A 264 0.72 16.48 3.86
N ILE A 265 -0.59 16.22 3.78
CA ILE A 265 -1.63 16.96 4.51
C ILE A 265 -2.18 16.12 5.67
N TYR A 266 -2.60 14.89 5.39
CA TYR A 266 -3.20 14.04 6.43
C TYR A 266 -2.13 13.29 7.24
N PRO A 267 -2.05 13.45 8.57
CA PRO A 267 -1.03 12.80 9.39
C PRO A 267 -1.10 11.27 9.32
N GLY A 268 0.07 10.62 9.13
CA GLY A 268 0.17 9.17 9.04
C GLY A 268 -0.23 8.58 7.68
N LEU A 269 -0.69 9.40 6.73
CA LEU A 269 -0.94 8.93 5.37
C LEU A 269 0.38 8.64 4.66
N GLY A 270 0.51 7.42 4.13
CA GLY A 270 1.69 6.95 3.43
C GLY A 270 1.42 6.76 1.93
N PRO A 271 1.91 5.66 1.35
CA PRO A 271 1.63 5.28 -0.04
C PRO A 271 0.15 5.38 -0.42
N ALA A 272 -0.14 5.98 -1.58
CA ALA A 272 -1.49 6.05 -2.11
C ALA A 272 -1.51 5.97 -3.64
N LYS A 273 -2.65 5.57 -4.19
CA LYS A 273 -2.95 5.65 -5.62
C LYS A 273 -4.37 6.13 -5.85
N THR A 274 -4.50 7.07 -6.77
CA THR A 274 -5.78 7.65 -7.19
C THR A 274 -6.18 7.13 -8.57
N GLY A 275 -7.43 7.33 -8.94
CA GLY A 275 -7.91 7.16 -10.30
C GLY A 275 -9.24 7.87 -10.50
N TRP A 276 -9.50 8.28 -11.74
CA TRP A 276 -10.78 8.83 -12.14
C TRP A 276 -11.04 8.53 -13.62
N THR A 277 -12.26 8.14 -13.92
CA THR A 277 -12.86 8.19 -15.27
C THR A 277 -14.34 8.53 -15.10
N SER A 278 -15.01 8.95 -16.17
CA SER A 278 -16.46 9.21 -16.14
C SER A 278 -17.26 7.98 -15.70
N ALA A 279 -16.88 6.78 -16.15
CA ALA A 279 -17.52 5.52 -15.76
C ALA A 279 -17.21 5.12 -14.30
N ALA A 280 -15.96 5.30 -13.87
CA ALA A 280 -15.50 4.87 -12.56
C ALA A 280 -15.98 5.79 -11.43
N GLY A 281 -16.11 7.10 -11.67
CA GLY A 281 -16.00 8.09 -10.60
C GLY A 281 -14.59 8.10 -10.01
N HIS A 282 -14.41 8.65 -8.80
CA HIS A 282 -13.10 8.57 -8.14
C HIS A 282 -12.87 7.21 -7.52
N SER A 283 -11.72 6.61 -7.84
CA SER A 283 -11.16 5.45 -7.17
C SER A 283 -9.93 5.87 -6.38
N TYR A 284 -9.80 5.39 -5.16
CA TYR A 284 -8.72 5.76 -4.25
C TYR A 284 -8.32 4.58 -3.40
N VAL A 285 -7.02 4.40 -3.22
CA VAL A 285 -6.47 3.47 -2.25
C VAL A 285 -5.27 4.10 -1.55
N ALA A 286 -5.21 4.00 -0.24
CA ALA A 286 -4.10 4.52 0.54
C ALA A 286 -3.84 3.67 1.77
N VAL A 287 -2.59 3.69 2.24
CA VAL A 287 -2.22 3.14 3.54
C VAL A 287 -2.04 4.28 4.53
N TRP A 288 -2.62 4.12 5.70
CA TRP A 288 -2.38 4.96 6.86
C TRP A 288 -1.60 4.17 7.90
N GLY A 289 -0.71 4.83 8.62
CA GLY A 289 -0.03 4.22 9.76
C GLY A 289 0.47 5.20 10.81
N GLN A 290 0.40 4.77 12.07
CA GLN A 290 0.94 5.48 13.22
C GLN A 290 1.46 4.48 14.25
N GLY A 291 2.77 4.51 14.50
CA GLY A 291 3.43 3.48 15.32
C GLY A 291 3.29 2.09 14.69
N GLU A 292 2.75 1.13 15.45
CA GLU A 292 2.50 -0.24 14.99
C GLU A 292 1.14 -0.42 14.27
N ARG A 293 0.29 0.61 14.28
CA ARG A 293 -1.04 0.57 13.65
C ARG A 293 -0.92 0.88 12.17
N LYS A 294 -1.54 0.05 11.34
CA LYS A 294 -1.60 0.26 9.89
C LYS A 294 -2.96 -0.16 9.35
N ALA A 295 -3.51 0.64 8.44
CA ALA A 295 -4.76 0.32 7.77
C ALA A 295 -4.68 0.68 6.28
N ILE A 296 -5.41 -0.06 5.44
CA ILE A 296 -5.63 0.29 4.04
C ILE A 296 -7.05 0.80 3.90
N LEU A 297 -7.21 1.99 3.31
CA LEU A 297 -8.50 2.50 2.88
C LEU A 297 -8.62 2.32 1.37
N VAL A 298 -9.73 1.74 0.92
CA VAL A 298 -10.14 1.67 -0.48
C VAL A 298 -11.51 2.33 -0.65
N LEU A 299 -11.63 3.20 -1.65
CA LEU A 299 -12.89 3.83 -2.08
C LEU A 299 -13.01 3.70 -3.59
N LEU A 300 -14.15 3.21 -4.08
CA LEU A 300 -14.48 3.11 -5.51
C LEU A 300 -15.78 3.86 -5.80
N GLY A 301 -15.77 4.66 -6.86
CA GLY A 301 -16.92 5.46 -7.27
C GLY A 301 -17.29 6.61 -6.33
N SER A 302 -16.32 7.17 -5.61
CA SER A 302 -16.53 8.35 -4.77
C SER A 302 -16.77 9.61 -5.62
N ARG A 303 -17.63 10.50 -5.11
CA ARG A 303 -17.85 11.85 -5.67
C ARG A 303 -16.80 12.82 -5.14
N ASP A 304 -16.42 12.69 -3.88
CA ASP A 304 -15.29 13.40 -3.26
C ASP A 304 -14.43 12.42 -2.46
N PRO A 305 -13.38 11.84 -3.07
CA PRO A 305 -12.57 10.82 -2.41
C PRO A 305 -11.74 11.42 -1.27
N TRP A 306 -11.51 12.73 -1.25
CA TRP A 306 -10.68 13.39 -0.24
C TRP A 306 -11.49 13.58 1.05
N GLN A 307 -12.72 14.05 0.92
CA GLN A 307 -13.63 14.18 2.06
C GLN A 307 -13.99 12.80 2.63
N ASP A 308 -14.35 11.84 1.77
CA ASP A 308 -14.67 10.48 2.19
C ASP A 308 -13.48 9.84 2.93
N ALA A 309 -12.26 10.00 2.40
CA ALA A 309 -11.07 9.45 3.03
C ALA A 309 -10.74 10.15 4.35
N TRP A 310 -10.89 11.46 4.42
CA TRP A 310 -10.67 12.20 5.67
C TRP A 310 -11.58 11.70 6.79
N HIS A 311 -12.88 11.59 6.51
CA HIS A 311 -13.85 11.12 7.50
C HIS A 311 -13.57 9.68 7.95
N LEU A 312 -13.24 8.77 7.03
CA LEU A 312 -12.94 7.37 7.36
C LEU A 312 -11.61 7.20 8.10
N LEU A 313 -10.61 8.05 7.85
CA LEU A 313 -9.37 8.04 8.60
C LEU A 313 -9.54 8.66 10.00
N ASP A 314 -10.41 9.67 10.16
CA ASP A 314 -10.76 10.20 11.49
C ASP A 314 -11.57 9.16 12.30
N TYR A 315 -12.45 8.43 11.62
CA TYR A 315 -13.12 7.26 12.19
C TYR A 315 -12.12 6.19 12.64
N LEU A 316 -11.15 5.82 11.80
CA LEU A 316 -10.08 4.88 12.15
C LEU A 316 -9.33 5.29 13.42
N GLN A 317 -8.93 6.56 13.50
CA GLN A 317 -8.22 7.08 14.67
C GLN A 317 -9.08 7.01 15.92
N SER A 318 -10.37 7.34 15.81
CA SER A 318 -11.32 7.28 16.92
C SER A 318 -11.53 5.83 17.40
N TYR A 319 -11.66 4.89 16.46
CA TYR A 319 -11.75 3.46 16.73
C TYR A 319 -10.52 2.97 17.51
N TYR A 320 -9.33 3.35 17.03
CA TYR A 320 -8.06 3.01 17.67
C TYR A 320 -7.85 3.64 19.05
N ARG A 321 -8.43 4.82 19.32
CA ARG A 321 -8.41 5.42 20.67
C ARG A 321 -9.33 4.66 21.62
N ALA A 322 -10.56 4.36 21.20
CA ALA A 322 -11.52 3.59 21.98
C ALA A 322 -11.02 2.18 22.32
N TRP A 323 -10.24 1.58 21.42
CA TRP A 323 -9.67 0.26 21.65
C TRP A 323 -8.45 0.29 22.60
N SER A 324 -7.67 1.38 22.59
CA SER A 324 -6.53 1.57 23.51
C SER A 324 -6.91 1.86 24.95
N SER A 325 -8.15 2.26 25.23
CA SER A 325 -8.63 2.58 26.58
C SER A 325 -9.11 1.34 27.37
N GLN A 326 -8.84 0.13 26.86
CA GLN A 326 -9.08 -1.15 27.53
C GLN A 326 -7.78 -1.69 28.11
#